data_AF-A0AAD7AA73-F1
#
_entry.id   AF-A0AAD7AA73-F1
#
_cell.length_a   1.000
_cell.length_b   1.000
_cell.length_c   1.000
_cell.angle_alpha   90.00
_cell.angle_beta   90.00
_cell.angle_gamma   90.00
#
_symmetry.space_group_name_H-M   'P 1'
#
loop_
_entity.id
_entity.type
_entity.pdbx_description
1 polymer ?
#
loop_
_entity_poly.entity_id
_entity_poly.type
_entity_poly.pdbx_seq_one_letter_code
_entity_poly.pdbx_strand_id
1 'polypeptide(L)'
;MIVPSESSSKSTETPLDAPPAYDGAGASSSTRPPIVEKPSARPSTSPTSPSTATINRAAQSRVVPKSTWTSLGDGMGNLLSDMGLGPPQRRVGKEVRKTVSGLIHDLVRDQTLDSNDSCVGILESCSEACAAQAINMPSLLQQPYIEGHTPLYWAIVKRLIDESEPPPASFELPPLICALLAYSAPLEKSTIKDIRLACLHNCDQWLYQALRLCPEFQALSHKAQLLLGVQVPPDTVVVGAPARHDAPFTVEFGFAQFQKRMRVSQEVHLEFISHARMWQISFFVASHTSNLNDGQWAARLSLCDDHSPVTSLSATYTLEEHIPDAPDGTVDLELKGKLGPPGQYYPLHVALPDAVQYPRSPFLTAEGTLRGKLTVQITNK
;
A
#
# COMPACT_ATOMS: atom_id res chain seq x y z
N MET A 1 28.09 -51.60 17.59
CA MET A 1 27.95 -52.44 16.38
C MET A 1 28.10 -51.53 15.17
N ILE A 2 29.16 -51.77 14.41
CA ILE A 2 29.58 -51.05 13.20
C ILE A 2 29.35 -52.02 12.06
N VAL A 3 28.49 -51.70 11.07
CA VAL A 3 28.60 -52.06 9.63
C VAL A 3 27.53 -51.27 8.83
N PRO A 4 27.56 -51.17 7.48
CA PRO A 4 28.19 -50.07 6.77
C PRO A 4 27.27 -49.36 5.74
N SER A 5 27.84 -48.34 5.12
CA SER A 5 27.46 -47.68 3.88
C SER A 5 27.36 -48.62 2.67
N GLU A 6 26.31 -48.46 1.86
CA GLU A 6 26.28 -48.84 0.44
C GLU A 6 25.72 -47.71 -0.42
N SER A 7 26.58 -47.26 -1.33
CA SER A 7 26.30 -46.44 -2.50
C SER A 7 25.55 -47.25 -3.56
N SER A 8 24.50 -46.68 -4.14
CA SER A 8 24.00 -47.15 -5.44
C SER A 8 23.56 -45.97 -6.31
N SER A 9 24.50 -45.54 -7.15
CA SER A 9 24.27 -44.82 -8.39
C SER A 9 23.32 -45.59 -9.30
N LYS A 10 22.23 -44.94 -9.76
CA LYS A 10 21.43 -45.43 -10.88
C LYS A 10 21.16 -44.28 -11.85
N SER A 11 21.97 -44.27 -12.90
CA SER A 11 21.76 -43.56 -14.16
C SER A 11 20.71 -44.32 -14.98
N THR A 12 19.62 -43.68 -15.38
CA THR A 12 18.67 -44.26 -16.35
C THR A 12 17.94 -43.16 -17.13
N GLU A 13 18.32 -43.08 -18.41
CA GLU A 13 17.49 -42.86 -19.60
C GLU A 13 16.72 -41.54 -19.80
N THR A 14 17.24 -40.74 -20.72
CA THR A 14 16.51 -39.81 -21.59
C THR A 14 15.73 -40.54 -22.69
N PRO A 15 14.49 -40.13 -22.99
CA PRO A 15 13.92 -40.22 -24.34
C PRO A 15 13.87 -38.84 -25.01
N LEU A 16 14.48 -38.78 -26.20
CA LEU A 16 14.35 -37.74 -27.21
C LEU A 16 12.93 -37.77 -27.79
N ASP A 17 12.16 -36.70 -27.64
CA ASP A 17 11.09 -36.37 -28.60
C ASP A 17 10.75 -34.88 -28.51
N ALA A 18 11.39 -34.08 -29.37
CA ALA A 18 11.06 -32.67 -29.55
C ALA A 18 10.71 -32.43 -31.03
N PRO A 19 9.56 -31.82 -31.35
CA PRO A 19 9.13 -31.56 -32.71
C PRO A 19 9.98 -30.47 -33.40
N PRO A 20 10.05 -30.48 -34.75
CA PRO A 20 10.95 -29.64 -35.54
C PRO A 20 10.62 -28.14 -35.43
N ALA A 21 11.67 -27.33 -35.32
CA ALA A 21 11.60 -25.88 -35.46
C ALA A 21 11.34 -25.50 -36.93
N TYR A 22 10.31 -24.68 -37.15
CA TYR A 22 10.09 -24.01 -38.44
C TYR A 22 10.87 -22.70 -38.47
N ASP A 23 11.91 -22.67 -39.31
CA ASP A 23 12.60 -21.45 -39.74
C ASP A 23 11.68 -20.62 -40.66
N GLY A 24 11.19 -19.50 -40.14
CA GLY A 24 10.50 -18.48 -40.91
C GLY A 24 11.48 -17.43 -41.44
N ALA A 25 11.96 -17.63 -42.66
CA ALA A 25 12.74 -16.66 -43.43
C ALA A 25 11.93 -15.39 -43.72
N GLY A 26 12.54 -14.22 -43.56
CA GLY A 26 11.91 -12.94 -43.88
C GLY A 26 12.80 -11.72 -43.71
N ALA A 27 14.05 -11.78 -44.17
CA ALA A 27 14.88 -10.58 -44.35
C ALA A 27 14.35 -9.78 -45.53
N SER A 28 13.87 -8.56 -45.28
CA SER A 28 13.65 -7.54 -46.33
C SER A 28 14.43 -6.30 -45.99
N SER A 29 15.62 -6.23 -46.56
CA SER A 29 16.43 -5.04 -46.73
C SER A 29 15.71 -4.06 -47.67
N SER A 30 15.30 -2.89 -47.16
CA SER A 30 14.87 -1.77 -48.01
C SER A 30 15.96 -0.71 -48.02
N THR A 31 16.69 -0.70 -49.13
CA THR A 31 17.70 0.28 -49.51
C THR A 31 17.02 1.61 -49.86
N ARG A 32 17.34 2.67 -49.11
CA ARG A 32 16.93 4.05 -49.45
C ARG A 32 18.09 4.78 -50.13
N PRO A 33 17.88 5.44 -51.29
CA PRO A 33 18.93 6.16 -52.01
C PRO A 33 19.29 7.52 -51.36
N PRO A 34 20.48 8.07 -51.68
CA PRO A 34 20.99 9.30 -51.07
C PRO A 34 20.29 10.54 -51.62
N ILE A 35 19.86 11.43 -50.73
CA ILE A 35 19.38 12.76 -51.09
C ILE A 35 20.53 13.76 -50.98
N VAL A 36 20.68 14.49 -52.08
CA VAL A 36 21.69 15.50 -52.41
C VAL A 36 21.63 16.71 -51.46
N GLU A 37 22.80 17.14 -51.02
CA GLU A 37 23.07 18.38 -50.28
C GLU A 37 22.81 19.63 -51.14
N LYS A 38 22.16 20.65 -50.56
CA LYS A 38 22.24 22.03 -51.04
C LYS A 38 22.34 22.99 -49.84
N PRO A 39 23.40 23.83 -49.76
CA PRO A 39 23.55 24.77 -48.66
C PRO A 39 22.76 26.05 -48.93
N SER A 40 22.02 26.53 -47.93
CA SER A 40 21.55 27.91 -47.89
C SER A 40 21.70 28.47 -46.48
N ALA A 41 22.25 29.67 -46.42
CA ALA A 41 22.80 30.32 -45.24
C ALA A 41 21.73 31.06 -44.41
N ARG A 42 21.89 31.00 -43.07
CA ARG A 42 21.68 32.03 -42.01
C ARG A 42 20.37 32.86 -41.99
N PRO A 43 20.07 33.54 -40.87
CA PRO A 43 20.17 33.17 -39.46
C PRO A 43 18.85 33.46 -38.71
N SER A 44 18.84 33.25 -37.38
CA SER A 44 18.08 33.98 -36.35
C SER A 44 16.94 33.26 -35.61
N THR A 45 16.91 33.58 -34.30
CA THR A 45 15.83 33.49 -33.30
C THR A 45 15.73 32.22 -32.44
N SER A 46 16.20 32.41 -31.19
CA SER A 46 15.65 32.02 -29.87
C SER A 46 15.17 30.57 -29.61
N PRO A 47 15.57 29.94 -28.49
CA PRO A 47 15.03 28.65 -28.08
C PRO A 47 13.66 28.80 -27.40
N THR A 48 12.63 28.22 -28.05
CA THR A 48 11.32 27.95 -27.45
C THR A 48 11.37 26.61 -26.73
N SER A 49 11.03 26.60 -25.45
CA SER A 49 10.90 25.41 -24.61
C SER A 49 9.83 24.43 -25.15
N PRO A 50 10.05 23.11 -25.09
CA PRO A 50 8.99 22.14 -25.36
C PRO A 50 8.11 21.97 -24.11
N SER A 51 6.87 22.46 -24.20
CA SER A 51 5.81 22.12 -23.25
C SER A 51 5.42 20.66 -23.44
N THR A 52 5.80 19.83 -22.47
CA THR A 52 5.25 18.48 -22.29
C THR A 52 3.80 18.64 -21.82
N ALA A 53 2.84 18.26 -22.67
CA ALA A 53 1.44 18.21 -22.30
C ALA A 53 1.20 16.99 -21.40
N THR A 54 1.30 17.18 -20.09
CA THR A 54 0.83 16.21 -19.09
C THR A 54 -0.70 16.28 -19.06
N ILE A 55 -1.35 15.19 -19.46
CA ILE A 55 -2.79 14.99 -19.30
C ILE A 55 -3.06 14.72 -17.82
N ASN A 56 -3.17 15.78 -17.03
CA ASN A 56 -3.75 15.72 -15.69
C ASN A 56 -5.28 15.75 -15.84
N ARG A 57 -5.89 14.58 -15.93
CA ARG A 57 -7.35 14.44 -15.80
C ARG A 57 -7.69 14.49 -14.31
N ALA A 58 -7.68 15.70 -13.74
CA ALA A 58 -8.14 15.94 -12.38
C ALA A 58 -9.63 15.57 -12.30
N ALA A 59 -9.95 14.60 -11.46
CA ALA A 59 -11.31 14.36 -11.00
C ALA A 59 -11.83 15.66 -10.38
N GLN A 60 -12.81 16.28 -11.03
CA GLN A 60 -13.46 17.48 -10.53
C GLN A 60 -14.27 17.10 -9.29
N SER A 61 -13.66 17.29 -8.12
CA SER A 61 -14.36 17.30 -6.83
C SER A 61 -15.45 18.37 -6.88
N ARG A 62 -16.70 17.96 -7.12
CA ARG A 62 -17.88 18.79 -6.86
C ARG A 62 -18.00 18.95 -5.35
N VAL A 63 -17.55 20.10 -4.84
CA VAL A 63 -17.77 20.52 -3.46
C VAL A 63 -19.27 20.76 -3.26
N VAL A 64 -19.97 19.78 -2.69
CA VAL A 64 -21.33 19.94 -2.22
C VAL A 64 -21.30 20.82 -0.95
N PRO A 65 -22.10 21.89 -0.86
CA PRO A 65 -22.10 22.77 0.32
C PRO A 65 -22.53 22.00 1.57
N LYS A 66 -21.67 22.01 2.59
CA LYS A 66 -21.98 21.56 3.96
C LYS A 66 -23.12 22.42 4.51
N SER A 67 -24.35 21.89 4.50
CA SER A 67 -25.43 22.44 5.32
C SER A 67 -25.25 21.93 6.75
N THR A 68 -25.16 22.89 7.68
CA THR A 68 -25.03 22.67 9.11
C THR A 68 -26.39 22.23 9.65
N TRP A 69 -26.56 20.95 9.96
CA TRP A 69 -27.76 20.44 10.64
C TRP A 69 -27.52 20.43 12.15
N THR A 70 -28.26 21.26 12.87
CA THR A 70 -28.36 21.27 14.33
C THR A 70 -29.10 20.01 14.80
N SER A 71 -28.39 19.13 15.50
CA SER A 71 -28.95 18.01 16.26
C SER A 71 -29.37 18.49 17.65
N LEU A 72 -30.68 18.43 17.93
CA LEU A 72 -31.26 18.48 19.27
C LEU A 72 -32.68 17.89 19.18
N GLY A 73 -32.81 16.57 19.38
CA GLY A 73 -34.11 15.93 19.61
C GLY A 73 -34.32 14.50 19.07
N ASP A 74 -33.44 13.54 19.34
CA ASP A 74 -33.53 12.15 18.82
C ASP A 74 -34.11 11.11 19.82
N GLY A 75 -34.99 11.53 20.74
CA GLY A 75 -35.50 10.65 21.81
C GLY A 75 -36.80 9.88 21.54
N MET A 76 -37.72 10.41 20.73
CA MET A 76 -39.11 9.87 20.67
C MET A 76 -39.65 9.60 19.25
N GLY A 77 -38.91 9.93 18.19
CA GLY A 77 -39.38 9.80 16.80
C GLY A 77 -39.33 8.40 16.19
N ASN A 78 -38.60 7.46 16.80
CA ASN A 78 -38.40 6.12 16.23
C ASN A 78 -39.58 5.17 16.47
N LEU A 79 -40.42 5.40 17.48
CA LEU A 79 -41.51 4.48 17.84
C LEU A 79 -42.76 4.61 16.94
N LEU A 80 -42.99 5.79 16.34
CA LEU A 80 -44.12 6.00 15.41
C LEU A 80 -43.79 5.67 13.95
N SER A 81 -42.50 5.52 13.60
CA SER A 81 -42.08 5.22 12.23
C SER A 81 -42.30 3.75 11.83
N ASP A 82 -42.44 2.85 12.81
CA ASP A 82 -42.65 1.41 12.58
C ASP A 82 -44.14 1.05 12.33
N MET A 83 -45.07 1.96 12.65
CA MET A 83 -46.51 1.79 12.41
C MET A 83 -46.98 2.27 11.01
N GLY A 84 -46.07 2.50 10.06
CA GLY A 84 -46.45 2.78 8.68
C GLY A 84 -47.06 4.16 8.39
N LEU A 85 -47.11 5.09 9.35
CA LEU A 85 -47.67 6.44 9.15
C LEU A 85 -46.63 7.51 8.78
N GLY A 86 -45.41 7.11 8.41
CA GLY A 86 -44.36 8.04 7.98
C GLY A 86 -44.60 8.63 6.58
N PRO A 87 -44.06 9.83 6.29
CA PRO A 87 -44.18 10.46 4.98
C PRO A 87 -43.60 9.55 3.88
N PRO A 88 -44.24 9.49 2.68
CA PRO A 88 -43.91 8.53 1.62
C PRO A 88 -42.43 8.58 1.18
N GLN A 89 -41.80 9.75 1.30
CA GLN A 89 -40.39 9.98 0.95
C GLN A 89 -39.40 9.11 1.77
N ARG A 90 -39.74 8.73 3.01
CA ARG A 90 -38.88 7.87 3.84
C ARG A 90 -38.87 6.41 3.38
N ARG A 91 -39.92 5.94 2.71
CA ARG A 91 -40.00 4.56 2.20
C ARG A 91 -39.13 4.38 0.96
N VAL A 92 -39.22 5.33 0.03
CA VAL A 92 -38.41 5.35 -1.20
C VAL A 92 -36.91 5.34 -0.90
N GLY A 93 -36.45 6.16 0.05
CA GLY A 93 -35.03 6.18 0.43
C GLY A 93 -34.51 4.84 1.00
N LYS A 94 -35.34 4.09 1.73
CA LYS A 94 -34.98 2.74 2.23
C LYS A 94 -34.88 1.73 1.09
N GLU A 95 -35.79 1.79 0.14
CA GLU A 95 -35.78 0.93 -1.05
C GLU A 95 -34.55 1.23 -1.92
N VAL A 96 -34.25 2.50 -2.18
CA VAL A 96 -33.05 2.90 -2.94
C VAL A 96 -31.77 2.46 -2.23
N ARG A 97 -31.66 2.65 -0.91
CA ARG A 97 -30.52 2.14 -0.13
C ARG A 97 -30.36 0.63 -0.29
N LYS A 98 -31.45 -0.13 -0.17
CA LYS A 98 -31.44 -1.59 -0.31
C LYS A 98 -31.00 -2.02 -1.71
N THR A 99 -31.54 -1.38 -2.74
CA THR A 99 -31.19 -1.65 -4.14
C THR A 99 -29.72 -1.35 -4.41
N VAL A 100 -29.23 -0.17 -4.01
CA VAL A 100 -27.82 0.21 -4.17
C VAL A 100 -26.89 -0.74 -3.43
N SER A 101 -27.22 -1.11 -2.18
CA SER A 101 -26.42 -2.08 -1.41
C SER A 101 -26.41 -3.47 -2.06
N GLY A 102 -27.54 -3.90 -2.65
CA GLY A 102 -27.62 -5.14 -3.42
C GLY A 102 -26.73 -5.11 -4.65
N LEU A 103 -26.78 -4.04 -5.44
CA LEU A 103 -25.94 -3.87 -6.63
C LEU A 103 -24.44 -3.85 -6.27
N ILE A 104 -24.04 -3.16 -5.21
CA ILE A 104 -22.65 -3.14 -4.74
C ILE A 104 -22.23 -4.53 -4.24
N HIS A 105 -23.10 -5.22 -3.52
CA HIS A 105 -22.83 -6.58 -3.07
C HIS A 105 -22.60 -7.54 -4.25
N ASP A 106 -23.46 -7.48 -5.26
CA ASP A 106 -23.36 -8.31 -6.46
C ASP A 106 -22.07 -7.97 -7.25
N LEU A 107 -21.75 -6.68 -7.36
CA LEU A 107 -20.50 -6.21 -7.98
C LEU A 107 -19.25 -6.76 -7.29
N VAL A 108 -19.25 -6.80 -5.97
CA VAL A 108 -18.13 -7.31 -5.16
C VAL A 108 -18.06 -8.84 -5.18
N ARG A 109 -19.21 -9.51 -5.39
CA ARG A 109 -19.31 -10.96 -5.51
C ARG A 109 -18.81 -11.46 -6.86
N ASP A 110 -19.18 -10.79 -7.95
CA ASP A 110 -18.95 -11.21 -9.32
C ASP A 110 -17.80 -10.42 -9.97
N GLN A 111 -16.58 -10.53 -9.42
CA GLN A 111 -15.37 -9.85 -9.92
C GLN A 111 -14.77 -10.54 -11.16
N THR A 112 -15.57 -10.77 -12.20
CA THR A 112 -15.02 -11.27 -13.47
C THR A 112 -14.21 -10.16 -14.15
N LEU A 113 -13.22 -10.54 -14.98
CA LEU A 113 -12.34 -9.58 -15.66
C LEU A 113 -13.14 -8.55 -16.49
N ASP A 114 -14.20 -8.99 -17.17
CA ASP A 114 -15.10 -8.12 -17.94
C ASP A 114 -15.92 -7.15 -17.06
N SER A 115 -16.15 -7.51 -15.80
CA SER A 115 -16.96 -6.70 -14.87
C SER A 115 -16.22 -5.44 -14.39
N ASN A 116 -14.88 -5.46 -14.41
CA ASN A 116 -14.07 -4.32 -13.94
C ASN A 116 -14.25 -3.06 -14.78
N ASP A 117 -14.53 -3.16 -16.08
CA ASP A 117 -14.78 -1.98 -16.91
C ASP A 117 -16.16 -1.37 -16.63
N SER A 118 -17.15 -2.21 -16.31
CA SER A 118 -18.52 -1.78 -16.01
C SER A 118 -18.70 -1.23 -14.59
N CYS A 119 -17.80 -1.55 -13.66
CA CYS A 119 -17.95 -1.25 -12.24
C CYS A 119 -18.06 0.26 -11.97
N VAL A 120 -17.30 1.08 -12.70
CA VAL A 120 -17.29 2.54 -12.54
C VAL A 120 -18.66 3.12 -12.91
N GLY A 121 -19.26 2.67 -14.02
CA GLY A 121 -20.57 3.14 -14.46
C GLY A 121 -21.70 2.72 -13.52
N ILE A 122 -21.61 1.51 -12.94
CA ILE A 122 -22.58 1.04 -11.93
C ILE A 122 -22.48 1.90 -10.66
N LEU A 123 -21.27 2.16 -10.17
CA LEU A 123 -21.03 2.98 -8.98
C LEU A 123 -21.44 4.44 -9.20
N GLU A 124 -21.20 4.99 -10.40
CA GLU A 124 -21.67 6.31 -10.79
C GLU A 124 -23.20 6.40 -10.75
N SER A 125 -23.90 5.44 -11.36
CA SER A 125 -25.36 5.35 -11.33
C SER A 125 -25.90 5.21 -9.89
N CYS A 126 -25.25 4.39 -9.05
CA CYS A 126 -25.59 4.27 -7.64
C CYS A 126 -25.40 5.60 -6.89
N SER A 127 -24.33 6.33 -7.20
CA SER A 127 -24.05 7.63 -6.58
C SER A 127 -25.11 8.67 -6.94
N GLU A 128 -25.58 8.70 -8.18
CA GLU A 128 -26.65 9.59 -8.65
C GLU A 128 -27.99 9.24 -8.00
N ALA A 129 -28.32 7.94 -7.92
CA ALA A 129 -29.53 7.47 -7.25
C ALA A 129 -29.53 7.81 -5.76
N CYS A 130 -28.38 7.64 -5.08
CA CYS A 130 -28.19 8.06 -3.70
C CYS A 130 -28.36 9.58 -3.53
N ALA A 131 -27.76 10.38 -4.41
CA ALA A 131 -27.88 11.84 -4.38
C ALA A 131 -29.33 12.31 -4.54
N ALA A 132 -30.09 11.69 -5.45
CA ALA A 132 -31.51 12.01 -5.67
C ALA A 132 -32.39 11.76 -4.43
N GLN A 133 -31.99 10.84 -3.55
CA GLN A 133 -32.71 10.52 -2.31
C GLN A 133 -32.02 11.07 -1.05
N ALA A 134 -31.04 11.97 -1.19
CA ALA A 134 -30.25 12.51 -0.10
C ALA A 134 -29.56 11.42 0.77
N ILE A 135 -29.17 10.31 0.16
CA ILE A 135 -28.40 9.24 0.79
C ILE A 135 -26.91 9.56 0.63
N ASN A 136 -26.17 9.56 1.74
CA ASN A 136 -24.72 9.74 1.71
C ASN A 136 -24.04 8.43 1.24
N MET A 137 -23.58 8.42 -0.01
CA MET A 137 -22.91 7.26 -0.63
C MET A 137 -21.62 6.86 0.10
N PRO A 138 -20.69 7.79 0.45
CA PRO A 138 -19.53 7.45 1.29
C PRO A 138 -19.89 6.72 2.58
N SER A 139 -20.88 7.21 3.32
CA SER A 139 -21.32 6.55 4.55
C SER A 139 -21.96 5.18 4.29
N LEU A 140 -22.60 4.96 3.14
CA LEU A 140 -23.18 3.66 2.78
C LEU A 140 -22.08 2.64 2.44
N LEU A 141 -21.06 3.03 1.68
CA LEU A 141 -19.96 2.16 1.28
C LEU A 141 -19.04 1.75 2.44
N GLN A 142 -19.03 2.53 3.53
CA GLN A 142 -18.24 2.25 4.72
C GLN A 142 -19.00 1.46 5.79
N GLN A 143 -20.28 1.13 5.53
CA GLN A 143 -21.08 0.32 6.45
C GLN A 143 -20.74 -1.18 6.32
N PRO A 144 -20.58 -1.91 7.43
CA PRO A 144 -20.26 -3.33 7.43
C PRO A 144 -21.50 -4.22 7.19
N TYR A 145 -22.18 -4.05 6.05
CA TYR A 145 -23.44 -4.73 5.76
C TYR A 145 -23.31 -6.09 5.07
N ILE A 146 -22.10 -6.48 4.65
CA ILE A 146 -21.84 -7.78 4.02
C ILE A 146 -21.09 -8.63 5.04
N GLU A 147 -21.80 -9.55 5.70
CA GLU A 147 -21.21 -10.47 6.68
C GLU A 147 -20.39 -9.78 7.78
N GLY A 148 -20.76 -8.55 8.17
CA GLY A 148 -20.04 -7.78 9.20
C GLY A 148 -18.81 -7.02 8.71
N HIS A 149 -18.55 -6.99 7.41
CA HIS A 149 -17.45 -6.25 6.78
C HIS A 149 -17.94 -5.31 5.67
N THR A 150 -17.09 -4.37 5.30
CA THR A 150 -17.37 -3.39 4.23
C THR A 150 -17.30 -4.02 2.84
N PRO A 151 -17.98 -3.43 1.84
CA PRO A 151 -17.76 -3.76 0.43
C PRO A 151 -16.30 -3.69 -0.01
N LEU A 152 -15.52 -2.73 0.51
CA LEU A 152 -14.08 -2.62 0.23
C LEU A 152 -13.29 -3.83 0.74
N TYR A 153 -13.60 -4.33 1.94
CA TYR A 153 -12.99 -5.55 2.46
C TYR A 153 -13.24 -6.73 1.52
N TRP A 154 -14.49 -6.96 1.15
CA TRP A 154 -14.84 -8.09 0.29
C TRP A 154 -14.30 -7.95 -1.13
N ALA A 155 -14.19 -6.71 -1.63
CA ALA A 155 -13.55 -6.43 -2.92
C ALA A 155 -12.09 -6.91 -2.93
N ILE A 156 -11.36 -6.67 -1.85
CA ILE A 156 -9.97 -7.10 -1.68
C ILE A 156 -9.90 -8.62 -1.48
N VAL A 157 -10.72 -9.19 -0.59
CA VAL A 157 -10.66 -10.62 -0.23
C VAL A 157 -11.02 -11.51 -1.41
N LYS A 158 -12.07 -11.18 -2.17
CA LYS A 158 -12.54 -11.96 -3.32
C LYS A 158 -11.77 -11.67 -4.61
N ARG A 159 -10.76 -10.80 -4.56
CA ARG A 159 -9.92 -10.48 -5.71
C ARG A 159 -9.25 -11.75 -6.22
N LEU A 160 -9.40 -12.03 -7.51
CA LEU A 160 -8.65 -13.08 -8.17
C LEU A 160 -7.18 -12.63 -8.26
N ILE A 161 -6.30 -13.37 -7.60
CA ILE A 161 -4.86 -13.18 -7.70
C ILE A 161 -4.38 -14.15 -8.77
N ASP A 162 -3.99 -13.63 -9.93
CA ASP A 162 -3.29 -14.44 -10.93
C ASP A 162 -1.85 -14.63 -10.44
N GLU A 163 -1.56 -15.79 -9.85
CA GLU A 163 -0.21 -16.14 -9.37
C GLU A 163 0.81 -16.23 -10.51
N SER A 164 0.37 -16.33 -11.77
CA SER A 164 1.25 -16.43 -12.93
C SER A 164 1.77 -15.07 -13.42
N GLU A 165 1.08 -13.99 -13.06
CA GLU A 165 1.48 -12.65 -13.47
C GLU A 165 2.51 -12.08 -12.49
N PRO A 166 3.68 -11.62 -12.97
CA PRO A 166 4.60 -10.90 -12.10
C PRO A 166 3.88 -9.67 -11.53
N PRO A 167 4.24 -9.23 -10.31
CA PRO A 167 3.65 -8.03 -9.73
C PRO A 167 3.80 -6.88 -10.73
N PRO A 168 2.73 -6.13 -11.01
CA PRO A 168 2.76 -5.11 -12.04
C PRO A 168 3.83 -4.08 -11.68
N ALA A 169 4.58 -3.64 -12.69
CA ALA A 169 5.62 -2.62 -12.52
C ALA A 169 5.03 -1.29 -12.04
N SER A 170 3.72 -1.07 -12.24
CA SER A 170 2.97 0.07 -11.76
C SER A 170 2.25 -0.24 -10.44
N PHE A 171 2.13 0.76 -9.58
CA PHE A 171 1.31 0.72 -8.36
C PHE A 171 -0.17 0.99 -8.67
N GLU A 172 -0.67 0.55 -9.83
CA GLU A 172 -2.04 0.79 -10.25
C GLU A 172 -3.00 -0.13 -9.49
N LEU A 173 -3.96 0.45 -8.80
CA LEU A 173 -4.99 -0.30 -8.12
C LEU A 173 -5.96 -0.95 -9.10
N PRO A 174 -6.50 -2.15 -8.78
CA PRO A 174 -7.61 -2.72 -9.52
C PRO A 174 -8.77 -1.72 -9.69
N PRO A 175 -9.39 -1.62 -10.88
CA PRO A 175 -10.41 -0.59 -11.17
C PRO A 175 -11.54 -0.54 -10.15
N LEU A 176 -12.06 -1.70 -9.72
CA LEU A 176 -13.11 -1.79 -8.72
C LEU A 176 -12.68 -1.21 -7.36
N ILE A 177 -11.49 -1.56 -6.88
CA ILE A 177 -10.96 -1.06 -5.60
C ILE A 177 -10.73 0.45 -5.69
N CYS A 178 -10.14 0.92 -6.79
CA CYS A 178 -9.92 2.34 -7.06
C CYS A 178 -11.25 3.13 -7.04
N ALA A 179 -12.26 2.63 -7.75
CA ALA A 179 -13.59 3.25 -7.80
C ALA A 179 -14.27 3.26 -6.42
N LEU A 180 -14.27 2.13 -5.70
CA LEU A 180 -14.83 2.06 -4.36
C LEU A 180 -14.15 3.02 -3.39
N LEU A 181 -12.82 3.17 -3.44
CA LEU A 181 -12.09 4.13 -2.62
C LEU A 181 -12.50 5.57 -2.94
N ALA A 182 -12.58 5.92 -4.23
CA ALA A 182 -12.97 7.25 -4.68
C ALA A 182 -14.39 7.64 -4.19
N TYR A 183 -15.35 6.71 -4.26
CA TYR A 183 -16.71 6.96 -3.76
C TYR A 183 -16.86 6.83 -2.24
N SER A 184 -15.90 6.20 -1.56
CA SER A 184 -15.89 6.05 -0.09
C SER A 184 -15.21 7.21 0.62
N ALA A 185 -14.43 8.05 -0.08
CA ALA A 185 -13.68 9.12 0.54
C ALA A 185 -14.58 10.19 1.20
N PRO A 186 -14.20 10.73 2.38
CA PRO A 186 -13.04 10.37 3.19
C PRO A 186 -13.24 9.06 3.98
N LEU A 187 -12.19 8.26 4.12
CA LEU A 187 -12.24 6.99 4.84
C LEU A 187 -12.26 7.18 6.36
N GLU A 188 -13.15 6.45 7.02
CA GLU A 188 -13.21 6.29 8.47
C GLU A 188 -12.10 5.35 8.95
N LYS A 189 -11.67 5.55 10.20
CA LYS A 189 -10.63 4.71 10.82
C LYS A 189 -11.02 3.23 10.89
N SER A 190 -12.32 2.95 11.09
CA SER A 190 -12.91 1.61 11.03
C SER A 190 -12.71 0.97 9.66
N THR A 191 -13.05 1.68 8.59
CA THR A 191 -12.87 1.23 7.21
C THR A 191 -11.40 0.98 6.88
N ILE A 192 -10.48 1.84 7.33
CA ILE A 192 -9.03 1.62 7.14
C ILE A 192 -8.57 0.34 7.84
N LYS A 193 -9.04 0.08 9.07
CA LYS A 193 -8.76 -1.18 9.77
C LYS A 193 -9.30 -2.39 9.00
N ASP A 194 -10.51 -2.27 8.44
CA ASP A 194 -11.14 -3.32 7.65
C ASP A 194 -10.35 -3.61 6.36
N ILE A 195 -9.90 -2.57 5.64
CA ILE A 195 -9.01 -2.72 4.47
C ILE A 195 -7.70 -3.41 4.84
N ARG A 196 -7.06 -3.02 5.96
CA ARG A 196 -5.84 -3.67 6.45
C ARG A 196 -6.07 -5.15 6.73
N LEU A 197 -7.19 -5.49 7.37
CA LEU A 197 -7.58 -6.87 7.66
C LEU A 197 -7.79 -7.66 6.36
N ALA A 198 -8.42 -7.06 5.34
CA ALA A 198 -8.63 -7.69 4.04
C ALA A 198 -7.30 -8.02 3.33
N CYS A 199 -6.35 -7.07 3.31
CA CYS A 199 -5.02 -7.30 2.75
C CYS A 199 -4.27 -8.39 3.53
N LEU A 200 -4.42 -8.40 4.86
CA LEU A 200 -3.82 -9.39 5.73
C LEU A 200 -4.34 -10.81 5.45
N HIS A 201 -5.65 -10.95 5.21
CA HIS A 201 -6.30 -12.22 4.92
C HIS A 201 -5.68 -12.93 3.70
N ASN A 202 -5.37 -12.16 2.65
CA ASN A 202 -4.76 -12.69 1.42
C ASN A 202 -3.22 -12.59 1.41
N CYS A 203 -2.61 -12.11 2.49
CA CYS A 203 -1.17 -11.80 2.56
C CYS A 203 -0.67 -10.90 1.40
N ASP A 204 -1.54 -10.00 0.92
CA ASP A 204 -1.33 -9.26 -0.32
C ASP A 204 -0.53 -7.98 -0.08
N GLN A 205 0.79 -8.15 0.04
CA GLN A 205 1.71 -7.07 0.33
C GLN A 205 1.75 -6.01 -0.77
N TRP A 206 1.70 -6.41 -2.05
CA TRP A 206 1.75 -5.45 -3.16
C TRP A 206 0.53 -4.53 -3.14
N LEU A 207 -0.69 -5.10 -3.02
CA LEU A 207 -1.91 -4.30 -2.97
C LEU A 207 -1.91 -3.39 -1.75
N TYR A 208 -1.43 -3.88 -0.60
CA TYR A 208 -1.31 -3.06 0.59
C TYR A 208 -0.41 -1.84 0.35
N GLN A 209 0.72 -2.00 -0.34
CA GLN A 209 1.57 -0.87 -0.69
C GLN A 209 0.94 0.08 -1.70
N ALA A 210 0.27 -0.44 -2.74
CA ALA A 210 -0.45 0.39 -3.70
C ALA A 210 -1.55 1.23 -3.00
N LEU A 211 -2.32 0.62 -2.09
CA LEU A 211 -3.33 1.30 -1.28
C LEU A 211 -2.71 2.40 -0.41
N ARG A 212 -1.54 2.15 0.19
CA ARG A 212 -0.82 3.17 0.96
C ARG A 212 -0.42 4.38 0.13
N LEU A 213 -0.26 4.27 -1.19
CA LEU A 213 0.07 5.41 -2.04
C LEU A 213 -1.15 6.28 -2.38
N CYS A 214 -2.36 5.80 -2.11
CA CYS A 214 -3.57 6.57 -2.34
C CYS A 214 -3.74 7.68 -1.28
N PRO A 215 -4.02 8.93 -1.70
CA PRO A 215 -4.21 10.05 -0.77
C PRO A 215 -5.40 9.85 0.16
N GLU A 216 -6.41 9.08 -0.25
CA GLU A 216 -7.58 8.73 0.56
C GLU A 216 -7.22 7.79 1.72
N PHE A 217 -6.14 7.02 1.58
CA PHE A 217 -5.67 6.04 2.58
C PHE A 217 -4.62 6.63 3.51
N GLN A 218 -3.74 7.52 3.01
CA GLN A 218 -2.74 8.22 3.82
C GLN A 218 -3.26 9.53 4.40
N ALA A 219 -3.73 9.48 5.64
CA ALA A 219 -3.98 10.68 6.43
C ALA A 219 -2.65 11.26 7.00
N LEU A 220 -1.74 11.74 6.14
CA LEU A 220 -0.71 12.66 6.63
C LEU A 220 -1.43 13.89 7.20
N SER A 221 -1.06 14.29 8.42
CA SER A 221 -1.59 15.51 9.01
C SER A 221 -1.32 16.68 8.06
N HIS A 222 -2.31 17.54 7.82
CA HIS A 222 -2.15 18.74 6.98
C HIS A 222 -0.97 19.60 7.46
N LYS A 223 -0.69 19.63 8.77
CA LYS A 223 0.50 20.30 9.33
C LYS A 223 1.81 19.68 8.83
N ALA A 224 1.88 18.35 8.80
CA ALA A 224 3.06 17.64 8.31
C ALA A 224 3.25 17.89 6.81
N GLN A 225 2.19 17.85 6.01
CA GLN A 225 2.26 18.19 4.58
C GLN A 225 2.77 19.62 4.36
N LEU A 226 2.27 20.59 5.13
CA LEU A 226 2.69 21.98 5.01
C LEU A 226 4.18 22.18 5.34
N LEU A 227 4.68 21.51 6.39
CA LEU A 227 6.07 21.62 6.84
C LEU A 227 7.05 20.82 5.97
N LEU A 228 6.59 19.70 5.40
CA LEU A 228 7.39 18.86 4.51
C LEU A 228 7.40 19.39 3.07
N GLY A 229 6.49 20.30 2.72
CA GLY A 229 6.33 20.83 1.38
C GLY A 229 5.36 20.00 0.53
N VAL A 230 5.02 20.53 -0.64
CA VAL A 230 3.87 20.08 -1.45
C VAL A 230 4.00 18.65 -1.97
N GLN A 231 5.23 18.10 -2.09
CA GLN A 231 5.44 16.73 -2.52
C GLN A 231 6.56 16.05 -1.72
N VAL A 232 6.17 15.07 -0.91
CA VAL A 232 7.09 14.12 -0.28
C VAL A 232 7.07 12.87 -1.15
N PRO A 233 8.23 12.43 -1.70
CA PRO A 233 8.28 11.17 -2.42
C PRO A 233 7.78 10.01 -1.54
N PRO A 234 7.13 9.00 -2.13
CA PRO A 234 6.64 7.88 -1.35
C PRO A 234 7.78 7.06 -0.74
N ASP A 235 7.52 6.50 0.43
CA ASP A 235 8.41 5.52 1.05
C ASP A 235 8.34 4.19 0.29
N THR A 236 9.47 3.49 0.17
CA THR A 236 9.54 2.20 -0.51
C THR A 236 9.65 1.05 0.49
N VAL A 237 9.01 -0.07 0.17
CA VAL A 237 9.15 -1.31 0.93
C VAL A 237 9.03 -2.51 0.00
N VAL A 238 10.01 -3.40 0.08
CA VAL A 238 10.04 -4.64 -0.69
C VAL A 238 10.25 -5.78 0.30
N VAL A 239 9.27 -6.67 0.38
CA VAL A 239 9.35 -7.86 1.24
C VAL A 239 9.88 -9.00 0.40
N GLY A 240 11.02 -9.56 0.79
CA GLY A 240 11.58 -10.74 0.16
C GLY A 240 10.69 -11.95 0.39
N ALA A 241 10.36 -12.68 -0.67
CA ALA A 241 9.51 -13.88 -0.60
C ALA A 241 10.15 -14.91 0.34
N PRO A 242 9.49 -15.28 1.45
CA PRO A 242 10.03 -16.30 2.33
C PRO A 242 9.96 -17.66 1.62
N ALA A 243 11.05 -18.45 1.70
CA ALA A 243 11.06 -19.79 1.12
C ALA A 243 10.05 -20.74 1.80
N ARG A 244 9.69 -20.45 3.07
CA ARG A 244 8.77 -21.23 3.92
C ARG A 244 8.13 -20.31 4.97
N HIS A 245 7.00 -20.72 5.54
CA HIS A 245 6.33 -19.99 6.63
C HIS A 245 7.14 -19.84 7.93
N ASP A 246 8.18 -20.65 8.13
CA ASP A 246 9.09 -20.50 9.29
C ASP A 246 10.47 -19.92 8.90
N ALA A 247 10.66 -19.60 7.61
CA ALA A 247 11.91 -19.03 7.15
C ALA A 247 12.07 -17.58 7.63
N PRO A 248 13.30 -17.15 7.94
CA PRO A 248 13.56 -15.73 8.13
C PRO A 248 13.12 -14.97 6.87
N PHE A 249 12.56 -13.79 7.07
CA PHE A 249 12.19 -12.92 5.97
C PHE A 249 13.03 -11.65 5.99
N THR A 250 13.16 -11.05 4.81
CA THR A 250 13.90 -9.82 4.60
C THR A 250 12.95 -8.73 4.12
N VAL A 251 13.17 -7.51 4.56
CA VAL A 251 12.44 -6.33 4.10
C VAL A 251 13.44 -5.25 3.74
N GLU A 252 13.48 -4.87 2.47
CA GLU A 252 14.21 -3.68 2.02
C GLU A 252 13.28 -2.48 2.14
N PHE A 253 13.77 -1.38 2.71
CA PHE A 253 12.97 -0.19 2.95
C PHE A 253 13.71 1.09 2.55
N GLY A 254 12.94 2.11 2.18
CA GLY A 254 13.43 3.44 1.86
C GLY A 254 12.52 4.51 2.43
N PHE A 255 13.03 5.36 3.32
CA PHE A 255 12.29 6.50 3.86
C PHE A 255 12.73 7.79 3.17
N ALA A 256 11.85 8.35 2.34
CA ALA A 256 12.15 9.59 1.62
C ALA A 256 12.17 10.79 2.58
N GLN A 257 13.10 11.73 2.33
CA GLN A 257 13.30 12.93 3.13
C GLN A 257 13.38 12.64 4.65
N PHE A 258 14.06 11.55 5.00
CA PHE A 258 14.04 10.94 6.34
C PHE A 258 14.31 11.95 7.45
N GLN A 259 15.43 12.69 7.38
CA GLN A 259 15.79 13.65 8.42
C GLN A 259 14.80 14.79 8.57
N LYS A 260 14.27 15.29 7.44
CA LYS A 260 13.31 16.38 7.44
C LYS A 260 12.04 15.94 8.17
N ARG A 261 11.57 14.73 7.88
CA ARG A 261 10.42 14.12 8.55
C ARG A 261 10.70 13.86 10.02
N MET A 262 11.81 13.24 10.37
CA MET A 262 12.22 13.02 11.76
C MET A 262 12.26 14.33 12.58
N ARG A 263 12.74 15.44 12.01
CA ARG A 263 12.75 16.75 12.71
C ARG A 263 11.34 17.36 12.86
N VAL A 264 10.42 17.08 11.94
CA VAL A 264 9.08 17.67 11.91
C VAL A 264 8.05 16.85 12.67
N SER A 265 7.96 15.55 12.38
CA SER A 265 6.97 14.63 12.97
C SER A 265 7.49 13.90 14.19
N GLN A 266 8.82 13.89 14.43
CA GLN A 266 9.49 13.10 15.47
C GLN A 266 9.31 11.59 15.37
N GLU A 267 8.53 11.12 14.38
CA GLU A 267 8.32 9.72 14.07
C GLU A 267 8.02 9.55 12.58
N VAL A 268 8.63 8.54 11.96
CA VAL A 268 8.27 8.04 10.64
C VAL A 268 8.08 6.53 10.74
N HIS A 269 7.12 5.98 9.99
CA HIS A 269 6.87 4.55 10.03
C HIS A 269 6.40 4.02 8.68
N LEU A 270 6.57 2.72 8.51
CA LEU A 270 6.30 1.96 7.32
C LEU A 270 5.67 0.63 7.75
N GLU A 271 4.50 0.35 7.20
CA GLU A 271 3.77 -0.89 7.48
C GLU A 271 3.92 -1.86 6.31
N PHE A 272 4.03 -3.15 6.62
CA PHE A 272 4.13 -4.21 5.62
C PHE A 272 3.55 -5.52 6.14
N ILE A 273 3.20 -6.42 5.22
CA ILE A 273 2.68 -7.75 5.48
C ILE A 273 3.82 -8.76 5.32
N SER A 274 3.99 -9.62 6.32
CA SER A 274 4.82 -10.81 6.21
C SER A 274 4.33 -11.86 7.20
N HIS A 275 4.35 -13.13 6.80
CA HIS A 275 3.87 -14.26 7.62
C HIS A 275 2.47 -14.04 8.20
N ALA A 276 1.52 -13.62 7.36
CA ALA A 276 0.14 -13.32 7.75
C ALA A 276 0.01 -12.36 8.94
N ARG A 277 0.96 -11.43 9.09
CA ARG A 277 0.97 -10.40 10.14
C ARG A 277 1.27 -9.03 9.55
N MET A 278 0.65 -8.00 10.14
CA MET A 278 0.98 -6.61 9.87
C MET A 278 2.13 -6.17 10.79
N TRP A 279 3.27 -5.88 10.17
CA TRP A 279 4.47 -5.38 10.82
C TRP A 279 4.61 -3.88 10.59
N GLN A 280 5.29 -3.21 11.51
CA GLN A 280 5.66 -1.81 11.38
C GLN A 280 7.14 -1.62 11.72
N ILE A 281 7.86 -1.03 10.78
CA ILE A 281 9.15 -0.38 11.03
C ILE A 281 8.85 1.07 11.36
N SER A 282 9.40 1.56 12.46
CA SER A 282 9.30 2.97 12.84
C SER A 282 10.65 3.50 13.26
N PHE A 283 10.91 4.76 12.94
CA PHE A 283 12.02 5.53 13.47
C PHE A 283 11.43 6.69 14.25
N PHE A 284 11.93 6.93 15.45
CA PHE A 284 11.37 7.94 16.35
C PHE A 284 12.45 8.63 17.16
N VAL A 285 12.13 9.83 17.63
CA VAL A 285 12.95 10.58 18.60
C VAL A 285 12.55 10.11 20.00
N ALA A 286 13.50 9.53 20.73
CA ALA A 286 13.27 9.03 22.08
C ALA A 286 12.86 10.18 23.01
N SER A 287 11.79 9.95 23.77
CA SER A 287 11.32 10.83 24.83
C SER A 287 10.93 9.94 26.01
N HIS A 288 11.61 10.11 27.13
CA HIS A 288 11.29 9.48 28.41
C HIS A 288 11.19 7.94 28.36
N THR A 289 11.85 7.27 27.40
CA THR A 289 11.94 5.80 27.33
C THR A 289 13.15 5.34 28.15
N SER A 290 12.95 4.34 29.02
CA SER A 290 13.89 3.98 30.11
C SER A 290 15.32 3.63 29.69
N ASN A 291 15.58 3.34 28.42
CA ASN A 291 16.87 2.80 27.95
C ASN A 291 17.54 3.66 26.87
N LEU A 292 16.96 4.81 26.49
CA LEU A 292 17.50 5.69 25.45
C LEU A 292 17.65 7.11 26.00
N ASN A 293 18.64 7.83 25.52
CA ASN A 293 18.82 9.23 25.89
C ASN A 293 17.70 10.07 25.27
N ASP A 294 17.18 11.04 26.01
CA ASP A 294 16.20 11.99 25.49
C ASP A 294 16.75 12.71 24.24
N GLY A 295 15.97 12.75 23.18
CA GLY A 295 16.37 13.31 21.88
C GLY A 295 17.14 12.37 20.97
N GLN A 296 17.54 11.18 21.43
CA GLN A 296 18.23 10.20 20.61
C GLN A 296 17.29 9.58 19.57
N TRP A 297 17.76 9.41 18.33
CA TRP A 297 16.96 8.72 17.30
C TRP A 297 17.09 7.21 17.47
N ALA A 298 15.98 6.49 17.30
CA ALA A 298 15.94 5.04 17.45
C ALA A 298 15.06 4.40 16.37
N ALA A 299 15.39 3.15 16.03
CA ALA A 299 14.55 2.28 15.23
C ALA A 299 13.68 1.42 16.16
N ARG A 300 12.49 1.06 15.68
CA ARG A 300 11.53 0.22 16.40
C ARG A 300 10.81 -0.72 15.44
N LEU A 301 10.74 -1.98 15.85
CA LEU A 301 9.93 -3.02 15.21
C LEU A 301 8.73 -3.36 16.11
N SER A 302 7.54 -3.35 15.54
CA SER A 302 6.29 -3.70 16.24
C SER A 302 5.29 -4.43 15.34
N LEU A 303 4.31 -5.07 15.96
CA LEU A 303 3.13 -5.63 15.29
C LEU A 303 1.98 -4.64 15.42
N CYS A 304 1.25 -4.39 14.34
CA CYS A 304 0.11 -3.45 14.36
C CYS A 304 -1.20 -4.08 14.80
N ASP A 305 -1.30 -5.40 14.73
CA ASP A 305 -2.54 -6.12 14.97
C ASP A 305 -2.75 -6.39 16.46
N ASP A 306 -3.93 -5.99 16.95
CA ASP A 306 -4.40 -6.18 18.33
C ASP A 306 -4.55 -7.67 18.69
N HIS A 307 -4.67 -8.55 17.69
CA HIS A 307 -4.86 -9.99 17.87
C HIS A 307 -3.62 -10.83 17.54
N SER A 308 -2.48 -10.20 17.25
CA SER A 308 -1.28 -10.96 16.87
C SER A 308 -0.73 -11.77 18.06
N PRO A 309 -0.46 -13.08 17.90
CA PRO A 309 0.06 -13.88 19.00
C PRO A 309 1.50 -13.46 19.34
N VAL A 310 1.85 -13.60 20.62
CA VAL A 310 3.18 -13.26 21.13
C VAL A 310 4.25 -14.07 20.40
N THR A 311 5.27 -13.38 19.88
CA THR A 311 6.26 -13.95 18.98
C THR A 311 7.66 -13.59 19.46
N SER A 312 8.45 -14.62 19.77
CA SER A 312 9.88 -14.44 20.08
C SER A 312 10.64 -14.32 18.77
N LEU A 313 11.47 -13.29 18.63
CA LEU A 313 12.23 -13.08 17.41
C LEU A 313 13.60 -12.46 17.66
N SER A 314 14.46 -12.62 16.67
CA SER A 314 15.70 -11.86 16.48
C SER A 314 15.58 -11.10 15.17
N ALA A 315 15.78 -9.80 15.20
CA ALA A 315 15.76 -8.94 14.03
C ALA A 315 17.07 -8.14 13.94
N THR A 316 17.51 -7.85 12.72
CA THR A 316 18.69 -7.02 12.45
C THR A 316 18.32 -5.95 11.44
N TYR A 317 18.50 -4.68 11.82
CA TYR A 317 18.47 -3.56 10.88
C TYR A 317 19.86 -3.34 10.31
N THR A 318 20.02 -3.53 9.01
CA THR A 318 21.23 -3.21 8.26
C THR A 318 20.99 -1.88 7.54
N LEU A 319 21.70 -0.83 7.96
CA LEU A 319 21.67 0.47 7.28
C LEU A 319 22.78 0.51 6.22
N GLU A 320 22.44 0.95 5.01
CA GLU A 320 23.38 1.04 3.89
C GLU A 320 24.11 2.38 3.90
N GLU A 321 25.43 2.37 3.85
CA GLU A 321 26.25 3.56 3.66
C GLU A 321 26.39 3.86 2.16
N HIS A 322 25.96 5.04 1.77
CA HIS A 322 26.12 5.58 0.43
C HIS A 322 27.32 6.54 0.39
N ILE A 323 28.51 5.99 0.25
CA ILE A 323 29.73 6.77 0.06
C ILE A 323 30.11 6.68 -1.43
N PRO A 324 30.08 7.80 -2.18
CA PRO A 324 30.52 7.79 -3.57
C PRO A 324 31.98 7.30 -3.65
N ASP A 325 32.24 6.32 -4.52
CA ASP A 325 33.54 5.74 -4.81
C ASP A 325 34.16 4.82 -3.73
N ALA A 326 33.42 4.46 -2.68
CA ALA A 326 33.86 3.49 -1.68
C ALA A 326 33.00 2.20 -1.74
N PRO A 327 33.51 1.03 -1.29
CA PRO A 327 32.65 -0.13 -1.11
C PRO A 327 31.53 0.18 -0.12
N ASP A 328 30.32 -0.31 -0.40
CA ASP A 328 29.14 -0.09 0.43
C ASP A 328 29.41 -0.58 1.87
N GLY A 329 29.54 0.39 2.78
CA GLY A 329 29.57 0.13 4.21
C GLY A 329 28.18 -0.25 4.71
N THR A 330 28.12 -1.06 5.76
CA THR A 330 26.83 -1.38 6.40
C THR A 330 26.98 -1.33 7.91
N VAL A 331 25.90 -0.88 8.58
CA VAL A 331 25.80 -0.91 10.04
C VAL A 331 24.63 -1.78 10.45
N ASP A 332 24.94 -2.85 11.18
CA ASP A 332 23.97 -3.79 11.72
C ASP A 332 23.56 -3.41 13.15
N LEU A 333 22.25 -3.30 13.37
CA LEU A 333 21.64 -3.02 14.66
C LEU A 333 20.76 -4.20 15.05
N GLU A 334 21.20 -4.96 16.07
CA GLU A 334 20.48 -6.15 16.53
C GLU A 334 19.34 -5.83 17.50
N LEU A 335 18.24 -6.55 17.34
CA LEU A 335 17.05 -6.51 18.18
C LEU A 335 16.66 -7.94 18.55
N LYS A 336 16.55 -8.23 19.85
CA LYS A 336 16.12 -9.54 20.33
C LYS A 336 15.07 -9.37 21.40
N GLY A 337 13.99 -10.15 21.30
CA GLY A 337 12.98 -10.18 22.35
C GLY A 337 11.66 -10.77 21.88
N LYS A 338 10.58 -10.36 22.55
CA LYS A 338 9.22 -10.82 22.26
C LYS A 338 8.37 -9.63 21.83
N LEU A 339 7.69 -9.78 20.70
CA LEU A 339 6.63 -8.87 20.28
C LEU A 339 5.28 -9.49 20.59
N GLY A 340 4.28 -8.66 20.85
CA GLY A 340 2.90 -9.08 21.02
C GLY A 340 1.95 -7.92 20.71
N PRO A 341 0.67 -8.04 21.09
CA PRO A 341 -0.32 -7.01 20.85
C PRO A 341 0.10 -5.66 21.44
N PRO A 342 -0.30 -4.53 20.80
CA PRO A 342 -0.14 -3.21 21.36
C PRO A 342 -0.65 -3.14 22.80
N GLY A 343 0.17 -2.60 23.71
CA GLY A 343 -0.18 -2.40 25.13
C GLY A 343 0.11 -3.58 26.07
N GLN A 344 0.38 -4.79 25.55
CA GLN A 344 0.77 -5.94 26.39
C GLN A 344 2.28 -6.18 26.42
N TYR A 345 2.97 -5.92 25.30
CA TYR A 345 4.42 -6.14 25.17
C TYR A 345 5.12 -4.87 24.69
N TYR A 346 6.36 -4.70 25.16
CA TYR A 346 7.19 -3.57 24.76
C TYR A 346 7.69 -3.78 23.33
N PRO A 347 7.60 -2.76 22.46
CA PRO A 347 8.18 -2.85 21.14
C PRO A 347 9.71 -2.92 21.24
N LEU A 348 10.31 -3.67 20.33
CA LEU A 348 11.77 -3.79 20.27
C LEU A 348 12.34 -2.54 19.64
N HIS A 349 13.30 -1.89 20.31
CA HIS A 349 13.93 -0.68 19.83
C HIS A 349 15.44 -0.71 20.00
N VAL A 350 16.15 -0.02 19.11
CA VAL A 350 17.61 0.10 19.09
C VAL A 350 17.98 1.53 18.72
N ALA A 351 18.98 2.08 19.41
CA ALA A 351 19.52 3.39 19.10
C ALA A 351 20.11 3.42 17.69
N LEU A 352 19.82 4.48 16.94
CA LEU A 352 20.48 4.74 15.67
C LEU A 352 21.87 5.36 15.90
N PRO A 353 22.82 5.14 14.98
CA PRO A 353 24.08 5.87 14.98
C PRO A 353 23.83 7.39 14.90
N ASP A 354 24.56 8.17 15.70
CA ASP A 354 24.44 9.64 15.69
C ASP A 354 24.71 10.23 14.31
N ALA A 355 25.55 9.56 13.51
CA ALA A 355 25.84 9.89 12.11
C ALA A 355 24.57 10.13 11.28
N VAL A 356 23.49 9.37 11.53
CA VAL A 356 22.21 9.46 10.81
C VAL A 356 21.51 10.81 11.00
N GLN A 357 21.83 11.55 12.07
CA GLN A 357 21.16 12.82 12.40
C GLN A 357 21.73 14.03 11.63
N TYR A 358 22.93 13.90 11.06
CA TYR A 358 23.66 15.01 10.43
C TYR A 358 23.35 15.17 8.93
N PRO A 359 23.25 16.40 8.39
CA PRO A 359 22.87 16.65 6.99
C PRO A 359 23.73 16.01 5.88
N ARG A 360 24.87 15.39 6.23
CA ARG A 360 25.76 14.65 5.32
C ARG A 360 26.05 13.25 5.84
N SER A 361 25.04 12.65 6.46
CA SER A 361 25.11 11.26 6.91
C SER A 361 25.48 10.35 5.73
N PRO A 362 26.45 9.44 5.88
CA PRO A 362 26.73 8.44 4.85
C PRO A 362 25.53 7.52 4.63
N PHE A 363 24.63 7.38 5.61
CA PHE A 363 23.42 6.54 5.50
C PHE A 363 22.28 7.14 4.68
N LEU A 364 22.47 8.33 4.09
CA LEU A 364 21.44 9.02 3.33
C LEU A 364 21.89 9.23 1.89
N THR A 365 20.99 8.97 0.95
CA THR A 365 21.22 9.35 -0.45
C THR A 365 21.29 10.88 -0.60
N ALA A 366 21.76 11.35 -1.76
CA ALA A 366 21.75 12.78 -2.09
C ALA A 366 20.36 13.43 -1.98
N GLU A 367 19.29 12.65 -2.16
CA GLU A 367 17.89 13.08 -2.03
C GLU A 367 17.38 13.07 -0.58
N GLY A 368 18.21 12.65 0.38
CA GLY A 368 17.86 12.54 1.78
C GLY A 368 17.03 11.29 2.11
N THR A 369 17.13 10.24 1.30
CA THR A 369 16.44 8.96 1.53
C THR A 369 17.31 8.06 2.40
N LEU A 370 16.75 7.56 3.50
CA LEU A 370 17.37 6.50 4.31
C LEU A 370 17.01 5.14 3.70
N ARG A 371 18.01 4.35 3.31
CA ARG A 371 17.83 2.98 2.83
C ARG A 371 18.37 1.98 3.83
N GLY A 372 17.75 0.81 3.85
CA GLY A 372 18.24 -0.28 4.67
C GLY A 372 17.45 -1.55 4.45
N LYS A 373 17.88 -2.57 5.18
CA LYS A 373 17.36 -3.91 5.15
C LYS A 373 17.03 -4.36 6.57
N LEU A 374 15.85 -4.91 6.77
CA LEU A 374 15.44 -5.56 8.00
C LEU A 374 15.42 -7.07 7.76
N THR A 375 16.23 -7.83 8.49
CA THR A 375 16.16 -9.29 8.50
C THR A 375 15.49 -9.73 9.79
N VAL A 376 14.43 -10.53 9.70
CA VAL A 376 13.69 -11.03 10.88
C VAL A 376 13.70 -12.54 10.90
N GLN A 377 14.17 -13.11 12.01
CA GLN A 377 14.12 -14.52 12.32
C GLN A 377 13.15 -14.77 13.48
N ILE A 378 12.03 -15.42 13.16
CA ILE A 378 11.03 -15.83 14.16
C ILE A 378 11.51 -17.12 14.82
N THR A 379 11.54 -17.13 16.15
CA THR A 379 11.87 -18.31 16.95
C THR A 379 10.56 -18.89 17.53
N ASN A 380 10.00 -19.88 16.85
CA ASN A 380 8.91 -20.68 17.41
C ASN A 380 9.51 -21.58 18.51
N LYS A 381 9.14 -21.34 19.76
CA LYS A 381 9.51 -22.20 20.90
C LYS A 381 8.34 -23.07 21.29
#